data_AF-A0A4W4GXZ8-F1
#
_entry.id   AF-A0A4W4GXZ8-F1
#
_cell.length_a   1.000
_cell.length_b   1.000
_cell.length_c   1.000
_cell.angle_alpha   90.00
_cell.angle_beta   90.00
_cell.angle_gamma   90.00
#
_symmetry.space_group_name_H-M   'P 1'
#
loop_
_entity.id
_entity.type
_entity.pdbx_description
1 polymer ?
#
loop_
_entity_poly.entity_id
_entity_poly.type
_entity_poly.pdbx_seq_one_letter_code
_entity_poly.pdbx_strand_id
1 'polypeptide(L)'
;MGKIYQILVLGIKGERKTIDVASNETDFNNTTILAFKQKLTEKFPELKGQAFRVMYTDVQLENDTDTFSKYQIQDRSTIVLILRLPGGSELMG
;
A
#
# COMPACT_ATOMS: atom_id res chain seq x y z
N MET A 1 26.51 6.21 3.63
CA MET A 1 25.17 6.41 3.03
C MET A 1 24.24 5.40 3.67
N GLY A 2 23.21 5.85 4.40
CA GLY A 2 22.26 4.93 5.05
C GLY A 2 21.39 4.22 4.00
N LYS A 3 21.08 2.94 4.26
CA LYS A 3 20.16 2.18 3.40
C LYS A 3 18.75 2.73 3.59
N ILE A 4 18.08 3.10 2.51
CA ILE A 4 16.65 3.45 2.53
C ILE A 4 15.87 2.17 2.19
N TYR A 5 14.89 1.85 3.02
CA TYR A 5 13.98 0.72 2.82
C TYR A 5 12.83 1.16 1.92
N GLN A 6 12.66 0.42 0.84
CA GLN A 6 11.75 0.80 -0.24
C GLN A 6 10.76 -0.31 -0.54
N ILE A 7 9.57 0.06 -1.00
CA ILE A 7 8.55 -0.88 -1.48
C ILE A 7 8.20 -0.55 -2.92
N LEU A 8 8.11 -1.57 -3.76
CA LEU A 8 7.58 -1.42 -5.12
C LEU A 8 6.06 -1.52 -5.05
N VAL A 9 5.37 -0.54 -5.63
CA VAL A 9 3.92 -0.50 -5.68
C VAL A 9 3.46 -0.56 -7.12
N LEU A 10 2.65 -1.56 -7.44
CA LEU A 10 1.91 -1.67 -8.68
C LEU A 10 0.58 -0.92 -8.50
N GLY A 11 0.44 0.18 -9.22
CA GLY A 11 -0.77 0.99 -9.22
C GLY A 11 -1.87 0.40 -10.09
N ILE A 12 -3.06 0.98 -9.95
CA ILE A 12 -4.30 0.51 -10.59
C ILE A 12 -4.30 0.66 -12.12
N LYS A 13 -3.42 1.50 -12.70
CA LYS A 13 -3.27 1.63 -14.16
C LYS A 13 -2.10 0.81 -14.69
N GLY A 14 -1.49 -0.03 -13.86
CA GLY A 14 -0.31 -0.82 -14.20
C GLY A 14 1.00 -0.03 -14.10
N GLU A 15 0.99 1.20 -13.57
CA GLU A 15 2.24 1.91 -13.28
C GLU A 15 2.98 1.28 -12.09
N ARG A 16 4.30 1.39 -12.08
CA ARG A 16 5.13 0.93 -10.95
C ARG A 16 5.82 2.12 -10.34
N LYS A 17 5.66 2.32 -9.03
CA LYS A 17 6.38 3.37 -8.29
C LYS A 17 7.08 2.79 -7.07
N THR A 18 8.26 3.31 -6.78
CA THR A 18 9.02 2.98 -5.58
C THR A 18 8.65 3.97 -4.47
N ILE A 19 8.35 3.46 -3.28
CA ILE A 19 7.95 4.25 -2.12
C ILE A 19 9.02 4.11 -1.04
N ASP A 20 9.59 5.24 -0.63
CA ASP A 20 10.52 5.30 0.50
C ASP A 20 9.73 5.20 1.81
N VAL A 21 9.98 4.12 2.55
CA VAL A 21 9.23 3.81 3.77
C VAL A 21 9.99 4.34 4.99
N ALA A 22 11.23 3.89 5.16
CA ALA A 22 12.05 4.20 6.33
C ALA A 22 13.56 4.12 6.00
N SER A 23 14.39 4.64 6.90
CA SER A 23 15.87 4.60 6.79
C SER A 23 16.52 3.52 7.66
N ASN A 24 15.74 2.81 8.47
CA ASN A 24 16.20 1.74 9.37
C ASN A 24 15.26 0.53 9.28
N GLU A 25 15.79 -0.65 9.60
CA GLU A 25 15.02 -1.89 9.61
C GLU A 25 13.91 -1.89 10.67
N THR A 26 14.21 -1.37 11.86
CA THR A 26 13.24 -1.30 12.97
C THR A 26 12.04 -0.42 12.61
N ASP A 27 12.28 0.78 12.07
CA ASP A 27 11.22 1.68 11.61
C ASP A 27 10.41 1.06 10.46
N PHE A 28 11.08 0.38 9.53
CA PHE A 28 10.42 -0.33 8.45
C PHE A 28 9.50 -1.45 8.98
N ASN A 29 9.99 -2.29 9.88
CA ASN A 29 9.24 -3.39 10.48
C ASN A 29 8.07 -2.92 11.36
N ASN A 30 8.21 -1.77 12.02
CA ASN A 30 7.15 -1.15 12.84
C ASN A 30 6.21 -0.25 12.03
N THR A 31 6.45 -0.06 10.73
CA THR A 31 5.54 0.72 9.88
C THR A 31 4.18 0.04 9.85
N THR A 32 3.15 0.79 10.25
CA THR A 32 1.77 0.32 10.24
C THR A 32 1.19 0.37 8.83
N ILE A 33 0.22 -0.49 8.56
CA ILE A 33 -0.51 -0.48 7.29
C ILE A 33 -1.18 0.88 7.06
N LEU A 34 -1.69 1.52 8.12
CA LEU A 34 -2.25 2.88 8.04
C LEU A 34 -1.22 3.89 7.51
N ALA A 35 -0.04 3.95 8.13
CA ALA A 35 1.01 4.89 7.74
C ALA A 35 1.45 4.66 6.29
N PHE A 36 1.50 3.39 5.87
CA PHE A 36 1.82 3.05 4.48
C PHE A 36 0.70 3.47 3.51
N LYS A 37 -0.58 3.22 3.82
CA LYS A 37 -1.73 3.68 3.02
C LYS A 37 -1.76 5.21 2.85
N GLN A 38 -1.33 5.96 3.87
CA GLN A 38 -1.18 7.41 3.78
C GLN A 38 -0.10 7.80 2.76
N LYS A 39 1.12 7.23 2.88
CA LYS A 39 2.21 7.43 1.91
C LYS A 39 1.81 7.07 0.48
N LEU A 40 1.03 5.99 0.32
CA LEU A 40 0.47 5.59 -0.98
C LEU A 40 -0.44 6.68 -1.55
N THR A 41 -1.36 7.22 -0.76
CA THR A 41 -2.28 8.27 -1.21
C THR A 41 -1.54 9.55 -1.62
N GLU A 42 -0.43 9.88 -0.96
CA GLU A 42 0.42 11.01 -1.34
C GLU A 42 1.15 10.79 -2.68
N LYS A 43 1.62 9.56 -2.93
CA LYS A 43 2.39 9.21 -4.13
C LYS A 43 1.51 8.84 -5.34
N PHE A 44 0.29 8.41 -5.07
CA PHE A 44 -0.75 8.06 -6.03
C PHE A 44 -1.99 8.93 -5.77
N PRO A 45 -1.99 10.18 -6.28
CA PRO A 45 -3.08 11.11 -6.04
C PRO A 45 -4.43 10.60 -6.57
N GLU A 46 -4.43 9.65 -7.50
CA GLU A 46 -5.64 8.98 -7.98
C GLU A 46 -6.35 8.16 -6.91
N LEU A 47 -5.66 7.69 -5.86
CA LEU A 47 -6.31 6.98 -4.75
C LEU A 47 -7.17 7.92 -3.89
N LYS A 48 -6.96 9.24 -4.00
CA LYS A 48 -7.70 10.23 -3.23
C LYS A 48 -9.18 10.20 -3.61
N GLY A 49 -10.03 9.86 -2.64
CA GLY A 49 -11.48 9.76 -2.85
C GLY A 49 -11.94 8.46 -3.50
N GLN A 50 -11.04 7.50 -3.74
CA GLN A 50 -11.39 6.17 -4.23
C GLN A 50 -11.21 5.14 -3.13
N ALA A 51 -12.14 4.18 -3.03
CA ALA A 51 -11.94 3.01 -2.19
C ALA A 51 -10.96 2.06 -2.89
N PHE A 52 -9.86 1.74 -2.23
CA PHE A 52 -8.85 0.81 -2.74
C PHE A 52 -8.49 -0.24 -1.70
N ARG A 53 -7.93 -1.34 -2.20
CA ARG A 53 -7.36 -2.42 -1.42
C ARG A 53 -5.87 -2.48 -1.70
N VAL A 54 -5.12 -2.77 -0.65
CA VAL A 54 -3.69 -2.99 -0.73
C VAL A 54 -3.47 -4.48 -0.54
N MET A 55 -2.84 -5.14 -1.51
CA MET A 55 -2.53 -6.56 -1.45
C MET A 55 -1.03 -6.78 -1.46
N TYR A 56 -0.58 -7.66 -0.57
CA TYR A 56 0.76 -8.19 -0.59
C TYR A 56 0.68 -9.70 -0.76
N THR A 57 1.26 -10.22 -1.85
CA THR A 57 1.11 -11.63 -2.24
C THR A 57 -0.37 -12.01 -2.38
N ASP A 58 -0.86 -12.99 -1.62
CA ASP A 58 -2.26 -13.44 -1.55
C ASP A 58 -3.05 -12.77 -0.41
N VAL A 59 -2.39 -11.91 0.39
CA VAL A 59 -2.98 -11.34 1.60
C VAL A 59 -3.39 -9.88 1.39
N GLN A 60 -4.63 -9.57 1.73
CA GLN A 60 -5.12 -8.19 1.76
C GLN A 60 -4.70 -7.52 3.09
N LEU A 61 -4.08 -6.35 3.00
CA LEU A 61 -3.62 -5.57 4.16
C LEU A 61 -4.79 -4.72 4.69
N GLU A 62 -5.76 -5.38 5.33
CA GLU A 62 -7.00 -4.75 5.80
C GLU A 62 -6.82 -4.00 7.11
N ASN A 63 -6.13 -4.62 8.07
CA ASN A 63 -5.98 -4.09 9.41
C ASN A 63 -4.98 -2.93 9.46
N ASP A 64 -5.47 -1.75 9.84
CA ASP A 64 -4.68 -0.52 9.89
C ASP A 64 -3.60 -0.51 10.99
N THR A 65 -3.82 -1.27 12.07
CA THR A 65 -2.90 -1.38 13.22
C THR A 65 -1.81 -2.43 13.01
N ASP A 66 -1.94 -3.30 12.00
CA ASP A 66 -0.93 -4.28 11.72
C ASP A 66 0.33 -3.63 11.15
N THR A 67 1.47 -4.27 11.37
CA THR A 67 2.77 -3.76 10.91
C THR A 67 3.33 -4.60 9.77
N PHE A 68 4.31 -4.07 9.06
CA PHE A 68 5.00 -4.78 7.99
C PHE A 68 5.59 -6.11 8.43
N SER A 69 6.15 -6.15 9.64
CA SER A 69 6.73 -7.37 10.22
C SER A 69 5.70 -8.49 10.36
N LYS A 70 4.43 -8.17 10.70
CA LYS A 70 3.36 -9.17 10.83
C LYS A 70 3.05 -9.89 9.53
N TYR A 71 3.13 -9.18 8.40
CA TYR A 71 2.94 -9.75 7.07
C TYR A 71 4.25 -10.20 6.42
N GLN A 72 5.36 -10.15 7.16
CA GLN A 72 6.71 -10.48 6.68
C GLN A 72 7.09 -9.69 5.42
N ILE A 73 6.60 -8.46 5.28
CA ILE A 73 6.93 -7.58 4.16
C ILE A 73 8.41 -7.23 4.25
N GLN A 74 9.15 -7.41 3.15
CA GLN A 74 10.59 -7.17 3.08
C GLN A 74 10.91 -5.93 2.24
N ASP A 75 12.13 -5.40 2.41
CA ASP A 75 12.69 -4.40 1.50
C ASP A 75 12.58 -4.86 0.04
N ARG A 76 12.19 -3.94 -0.85
CA ARG A 76 11.91 -4.17 -2.27
C ARG A 76 10.81 -5.18 -2.59
N SER A 77 9.97 -5.51 -1.60
CA SER A 77 8.74 -6.27 -1.83
C SER A 77 7.80 -5.54 -2.79
N THR A 78 6.97 -6.30 -3.50
CA THR A 78 5.96 -5.74 -4.40
C THR A 78 4.58 -5.80 -3.77
N ILE A 79 3.93 -4.65 -3.67
CA ILE A 79 2.55 -4.49 -3.21
C ILE A 79 1.69 -4.06 -4.39
N VAL A 80 0.49 -4.63 -4.49
CA VAL A 80 -0.46 -4.37 -5.57
C VAL A 80 -1.63 -3.56 -5.04
N LEU A 81 -1.98 -2.50 -5.76
CA LEU A 81 -3.18 -1.71 -5.51
C LEU A 81 -4.33 -2.22 -6.37
N ILE A 82 -5.47 -2.49 -5.74
CA ILE A 82 -6.68 -2.92 -6.43
C ILE A 82 -7.80 -1.93 -6.12
N LEU A 83 -8.49 -1.46 -7.15
CA LEU A 83 -9.63 -0.58 -6.96
C LEU A 83 -10.82 -1.40 -6.41
N ARG A 84 -11.45 -0.91 -5.34
CA ARG A 84 -12.76 -1.42 -4.95
C ARG A 84 -13.79 -0.64 -5.76
N LEU A 85 -14.31 -1.28 -6.80
CA LEU A 85 -15.44 -0.72 -7.52
C LEU A 85 -16.62 -0.58 -6.54
N PRO A 86 -17.26 0.60 -6.44
CA PRO A 86 -18.57 0.66 -5.82
C PRO A 86 -19.47 -0.29 -6.61
N GLY A 87 -20.03 -1.31 -5.93
CA GLY A 87 -21.07 -2.14 -6.54
C GLY A 87 -22.13 -1.19 -7.09
N GLY A 88 -22.46 -1.38 -8.37
CA GLY A 88 -23.19 -0.40 -9.19
C GLY A 88 -24.28 0.29 -8.38
N SER A 89 -24.17 1.60 -8.24
CA SER A 89 -25.30 2.44 -7.85
C SER A 89 -26.46 2.01 -8.73
N GLU A 90 -27.47 1.43 -8.09
CA GLU A 90 -28.71 0.99 -8.69
C GLU A 90 -29.18 2.05 -9.69
N LEU A 91 -29.04 1.75 -10.98
CA LEU A 91 -29.87 2.34 -12.01
C LEU A 91 -31.28 1.75 -11.81
N MET A 92 -31.95 2.14 -10.73
CA MET A 92 -33.37 1.86 -10.52
C MET A 92 -34.12 3.19 -10.43
N GLY A 93 -34.92 3.45 -11.47
CA GLY A 93 -36.13 4.29 -11.41
C GLY A 93 -35.94 5.75 -11.74
#